data_AF-A0A7Y5IY66-F1
#
_entry.id   AF-A0A7Y5IY66-F1
#
_cell.length_a   1.000
_cell.length_b   1.000
_cell.length_c   1.000
_cell.angle_alpha   90.00
_cell.angle_beta   90.00
_cell.angle_gamma   90.00
#
_symmetry.space_group_name_H-M   'P 1'
#
loop_
_entity.id
_entity.type
_entity.pdbx_description
1 polymer ?
#
loop_
_entity_poly.entity_id
_entity_poly.type
_entity_poly.pdbx_seq_one_letter_code
_entity_poly.pdbx_strand_id
1 'polypeptide(L)'
;NLKDCGGTRAMVLISDGRDEDGTGRQLSRTSLETAISAAKKAKMPVFAIGIGQDVGRPILERIADETGGGYLHSPEGQDLDRLYTEIARRLGRGDEGYFKLVYRSTHPEKDGSTRTIVLWNDKTRAVANYPAPRGLLWPLTKGF
;
A
#
# COMPACT_ATOMS: atom_id res chain seq x y z
N ASN A 1 5.41 -16.31 7.79
CA ASN A 1 5.66 -14.97 8.36
C ASN A 1 5.49 -13.96 7.24
N LEU A 2 4.53 -13.04 7.32
CA LEU A 2 4.23 -12.06 6.26
C LEU A 2 5.38 -11.07 5.98
N LYS A 3 6.46 -11.12 6.78
CA LYS A 3 7.65 -10.27 6.60
C LYS A 3 8.57 -10.73 5.46
N ASP A 4 8.54 -12.02 5.09
CA ASP A 4 9.55 -12.62 4.21
C ASP A 4 9.03 -12.91 2.79
N CYS A 5 7.74 -12.67 2.54
CA CYS A 5 7.12 -12.82 1.23
C CYS A 5 7.12 -11.44 0.55
N GLY A 6 7.98 -11.22 -0.45
CA GLY A 6 7.98 -9.97 -1.21
C GLY A 6 6.59 -9.68 -1.80
N GLY A 7 5.93 -8.65 -1.28
CA GLY A 7 4.58 -8.27 -1.69
C GLY A 7 4.08 -7.03 -0.94
N THR A 8 3.14 -6.31 -1.54
CA THR A 8 2.46 -5.17 -0.90
C THR A 8 1.64 -5.68 0.28
N ARG A 9 1.88 -5.11 1.47
CA ARG A 9 1.11 -5.42 2.68
C ARG A 9 0.01 -4.38 2.83
N ALA A 10 -1.17 -4.82 3.19
CA ALA A 10 -2.30 -3.94 3.52
C ALA A 10 -3.07 -4.52 4.70
N MET A 11 -3.79 -3.66 5.41
CA MET A 11 -4.72 -4.03 6.47
C MET A 11 -6.14 -3.79 5.99
N VAL A 12 -7.04 -4.74 6.24
CA VAL A 12 -8.48 -4.51 6.12
C VAL A 12 -9.03 -4.40 7.53
N LEU A 13 -9.52 -3.22 7.89
CA LEU A 13 -10.14 -2.92 9.18
C LEU A 13 -11.66 -2.97 9.00
N ILE A 14 -12.34 -3.84 9.74
CA ILE A 14 -13.80 -3.90 9.76
C ILE A 14 -14.26 -3.45 11.14
N SER A 15 -15.06 -2.39 11.21
CA SER A 15 -15.47 -1.78 12.47
C SER A 15 -16.68 -0.86 12.28
N ASP A 16 -17.42 -0.60 13.34
CA ASP A 16 -18.42 0.47 13.42
C ASP A 16 -17.77 1.85 13.71
N GLY A 17 -16.45 1.91 13.91
CA GLY A 17 -15.70 3.14 14.16
C GLY A 17 -15.74 3.63 15.61
N ARG A 18 -16.30 2.85 16.54
CA ARG A 18 -16.38 3.18 17.96
C ARG A 18 -15.25 2.48 18.72
N ASP A 19 -14.41 3.26 19.39
CA ASP A 19 -13.38 2.75 20.31
C ASP A 19 -13.96 2.72 21.71
N GLU A 20 -14.72 1.68 22.04
CA GLU A 20 -15.37 1.58 23.35
C GLU A 20 -15.45 0.15 23.92
N ASP A 21 -15.56 0.04 25.24
CA ASP A 21 -15.60 -1.22 25.99
C ASP A 21 -17.03 -1.77 26.21
N GLY A 22 -18.03 -1.16 25.55
CA GLY A 22 -19.45 -1.44 25.76
C GLY A 22 -20.09 -0.68 26.92
N THR A 23 -19.32 0.13 27.66
CA THR A 23 -19.83 1.04 28.72
C THR A 23 -19.71 2.52 28.36
N GLY A 24 -19.37 2.83 27.10
CA GLY A 24 -19.09 4.20 26.62
C GLY A 24 -17.70 4.71 27.00
N ARG A 25 -16.82 3.84 27.53
CA ARG A 25 -15.43 4.19 27.84
C ARG A 25 -14.50 3.70 26.76
N GLN A 26 -13.46 4.47 26.49
CA GLN A 26 -12.45 4.10 25.52
C GLN A 26 -11.78 2.76 25.86
N LEU A 27 -11.76 1.83 24.90
CA LEU A 27 -11.14 0.52 25.08
C LEU A 27 -9.64 0.54 24.76
N SER A 28 -9.21 1.31 23.76
CA SER A 28 -7.82 1.35 23.34
C SER A 28 -6.89 2.02 24.36
N ARG A 29 -5.70 1.44 24.51
CA ARG A 29 -4.62 1.96 25.37
C ARG A 29 -3.69 2.96 24.66
N THR A 30 -3.92 3.19 23.37
CA THR A 30 -3.07 4.04 22.53
C THR A 30 -3.94 5.03 21.76
N SER A 31 -3.37 6.16 21.36
CA SER A 31 -4.09 7.17 20.60
C SER A 31 -4.24 6.78 19.13
N LEU A 32 -5.28 7.30 18.49
CA LEU A 32 -5.51 7.18 17.05
C LEU A 32 -4.26 7.61 16.24
N GLU A 33 -3.65 8.74 16.59
CA GLU A 33 -2.41 9.23 15.96
C GLU A 33 -1.27 8.22 16.01
N THR A 34 -1.10 7.57 17.18
CA THR A 34 -0.04 6.59 17.37
C THR A 34 -0.27 5.37 16.49
N ALA A 35 -1.52 4.92 16.39
CA ALA A 35 -1.91 3.81 15.52
C ALA A 35 -1.70 4.14 14.03
N ILE A 36 -2.16 5.30 13.57
CA ILE A 36 -1.98 5.78 12.19
C ILE A 36 -0.49 5.90 11.86
N SER A 37 0.30 6.51 12.76
CA SER A 37 1.75 6.66 12.60
C SER A 37 2.46 5.31 12.49
N ALA A 38 2.05 4.31 13.30
CA ALA A 38 2.59 2.96 13.21
C ALA A 38 2.29 2.30 11.85
N ALA A 39 1.06 2.43 11.33
CA ALA A 39 0.69 1.91 10.02
C ALA A 39 1.49 2.58 8.88
N LYS A 40 1.65 3.91 8.94
CA LYS A 40 2.48 4.68 7.98
C LYS A 40 3.95 4.24 8.02
N LYS A 41 4.53 4.09 9.22
CA LYS A 41 5.90 3.60 9.39
C LYS A 41 6.09 2.19 8.85
N ALA A 42 5.06 1.35 8.97
CA ALA A 42 5.04 0.01 8.40
C ALA A 42 4.79 -0.01 6.88
N LYS A 43 4.54 1.14 6.24
CA LYS A 43 4.13 1.26 4.83
C LYS A 43 2.93 0.35 4.52
N MET A 44 1.95 0.35 5.42
CA MET A 44 0.79 -0.51 5.35
C MET A 44 -0.48 0.34 5.23
N PRO A 45 -1.02 0.52 4.01
CA PRO A 45 -2.31 1.16 3.83
C PRO A 45 -3.42 0.39 4.56
N VAL A 46 -4.35 1.12 5.17
CA VAL A 46 -5.51 0.57 5.87
C VAL A 46 -6.76 0.81 5.02
N PHE A 47 -7.42 -0.26 4.61
CA PHE A 47 -8.74 -0.22 3.99
C PHE A 47 -9.79 -0.42 5.08
N ALA A 48 -10.51 0.63 5.42
CA ALA A 48 -11.51 0.59 6.48
C ALA A 48 -12.90 0.30 5.89
N ILE A 49 -13.60 -0.71 6.41
CA ILE A 49 -14.98 -1.03 6.10
C ILE A 49 -15.83 -0.70 7.32
N GLY A 50 -16.64 0.35 7.20
CA GLY A 50 -17.65 0.69 8.18
C GLY A 50 -18.83 -0.28 8.11
N ILE A 51 -19.19 -0.94 9.21
CA ILE A 51 -20.39 -1.80 9.26
C ILE A 51 -21.50 -1.16 10.09
N GLY A 52 -22.72 -1.19 9.54
CA GLY A 52 -23.93 -0.75 10.23
C GLY A 52 -24.40 0.65 9.81
N GLN A 53 -25.47 1.11 10.43
CA GLN A 53 -26.12 2.38 10.10
C GLN A 53 -25.49 3.57 10.83
N ASP A 54 -25.05 3.36 12.08
CA ASP A 54 -24.47 4.39 12.94
C ASP A 54 -22.96 4.18 13.10
N VAL A 55 -22.25 4.46 12.01
CA VAL A 55 -20.80 4.28 11.93
C VAL A 55 -20.10 5.57 12.34
N GLY A 56 -19.07 5.46 13.17
CA GLY A 56 -18.04 6.46 13.43
C GLY A 56 -17.17 6.75 12.20
N ARG A 57 -17.83 7.12 11.09
CA ARG A 57 -17.25 7.34 9.76
C ARG A 57 -16.03 8.27 9.78
N PRO A 58 -16.04 9.42 10.49
CA PRO A 58 -14.90 10.33 10.47
C PRO A 58 -13.58 9.68 10.95
N ILE A 59 -13.66 8.77 11.93
CA ILE A 59 -12.47 8.07 12.44
C ILE A 59 -11.97 7.06 11.41
N LEU A 60 -12.88 6.29 10.80
CA LEU A 60 -12.53 5.28 9.81
C LEU A 60 -11.97 5.89 8.51
N GLU A 61 -12.58 6.96 8.02
CA GLU A 61 -12.09 7.74 6.88
C GLU A 61 -10.69 8.28 7.17
N ARG A 62 -10.50 8.87 8.35
CA ARG A 62 -9.21 9.41 8.77
C ARG A 62 -8.10 8.34 8.81
N ILE A 63 -8.38 7.16 9.36
CA ILE A 63 -7.42 6.04 9.37
C ILE A 63 -7.07 5.64 7.94
N ALA A 64 -8.08 5.49 7.09
CA ALA A 64 -7.89 5.06 5.72
C ALA A 64 -7.07 6.06 4.90
N ASP A 65 -7.46 7.33 4.94
CA ASP A 65 -6.85 8.39 4.14
C ASP A 65 -5.41 8.67 4.58
N GLU A 66 -5.16 8.79 5.88
CA GLU A 66 -3.83 9.12 6.38
C GLU A 66 -2.80 7.99 6.19
N THR A 67 -3.25 6.75 6.03
CA THR A 67 -2.39 5.58 5.75
C THR A 67 -2.25 5.27 4.26
N GLY A 68 -3.01 5.96 3.39
CA GLY A 68 -3.00 5.76 1.94
C GLY A 68 -3.84 4.56 1.47
N GLY A 69 -4.82 4.14 2.27
CA GLY A 69 -5.79 3.12 1.91
C GLY A 69 -7.10 3.72 1.37
N GLY A 70 -8.24 3.22 1.86
CA GLY A 70 -9.54 3.73 1.45
C GLY A 70 -10.67 3.29 2.36
N TYR A 71 -11.66 4.16 2.52
CA TYR A 71 -12.87 3.85 3.28
C TYR A 71 -13.96 3.29 2.36
N LEU A 72 -14.66 2.28 2.88
CA LEU A 72 -15.83 1.65 2.29
C LEU A 72 -16.91 1.54 3.38
N HIS A 73 -18.17 1.57 2.98
CA HIS A 73 -19.30 1.45 3.91
C HIS A 73 -20.20 0.28 3.50
N SER A 74 -20.57 -0.53 4.48
CA SER A 74 -21.44 -1.69 4.37
C SER A 74 -22.58 -1.51 5.37
N PRO A 75 -23.73 -0.95 4.95
CA PRO A 75 -24.88 -0.79 5.85
C PRO A 75 -25.33 -2.13 6.44
N GLU A 76 -25.14 -3.21 5.68
CA GLU A 76 -25.39 -4.60 6.04
C GLU A 76 -24.18 -5.48 5.67
N GLY A 77 -24.00 -6.62 6.34
CA GLY A 77 -22.87 -7.53 6.06
C GLY A 77 -22.90 -8.23 4.69
N GLN A 78 -24.03 -8.15 3.98
CA GLN A 78 -24.25 -8.85 2.70
C GLN A 78 -23.38 -8.28 1.55
N ASP A 79 -22.90 -7.05 1.67
CA ASP A 79 -22.08 -6.39 0.65
C ASP A 79 -20.58 -6.69 0.75
N LEU A 80 -20.15 -7.45 1.78
CA LEU A 80 -18.72 -7.64 2.06
C LEU A 80 -17.94 -8.26 0.89
N ASP A 81 -18.52 -9.22 0.16
CA ASP A 81 -17.87 -9.83 -1.00
C ASP A 81 -17.54 -8.80 -2.10
N ARG A 82 -18.47 -7.88 -2.35
CA ARG A 82 -18.27 -6.78 -3.31
C ARG A 82 -17.17 -5.85 -2.84
N LEU A 83 -17.18 -5.49 -1.55
CA LEU A 83 -16.19 -4.59 -0.96
C LEU A 83 -14.78 -5.21 -0.92
N TYR A 84 -14.66 -6.48 -0.58
CA TYR A 84 -13.39 -7.21 -0.65
C TYR A 84 -12.87 -7.30 -2.08
N THR A 85 -13.75 -7.51 -3.07
CA THR A 85 -13.37 -7.49 -4.49
C THR A 85 -12.83 -6.11 -4.91
N GLU A 86 -13.45 -5.03 -4.43
CA GLU A 86 -12.99 -3.67 -4.67
C GLU A 86 -11.61 -3.41 -4.04
N ILE A 87 -11.40 -3.83 -2.79
CA ILE A 87 -10.09 -3.74 -2.13
C ILE A 87 -9.04 -4.55 -2.90
N ALA A 88 -9.37 -5.76 -3.34
CA ALA A 88 -8.46 -6.60 -4.11
C ALA A 88 -8.04 -5.93 -5.43
N ARG A 89 -8.97 -5.27 -6.13
CA ARG A 89 -8.65 -4.46 -7.32
C ARG A 89 -7.70 -3.31 -6.98
N ARG A 90 -7.99 -2.53 -5.94
CA ARG A 90 -7.13 -1.41 -5.49
C ARG A 90 -5.72 -1.85 -5.06
N LEU A 91 -5.59 -3.07 -4.54
CA LEU A 91 -4.31 -3.68 -4.18
C LEU A 91 -3.58 -4.32 -5.37
N GLY A 92 -4.07 -4.14 -6.60
CA GLY A 92 -3.46 -4.70 -7.80
C GLY A 92 -3.47 -6.23 -7.83
N ARG A 93 -4.44 -6.86 -7.16
CA ARG A 93 -4.75 -8.29 -7.29
C ARG A 93 -5.82 -8.56 -8.36
N GLY A 94 -6.39 -7.51 -8.98
CA GLY A 94 -7.29 -7.59 -10.14
C GLY A 94 -6.55 -7.39 -11.48
N ASP A 95 -7.24 -6.88 -12.52
CA ASP A 95 -6.69 -6.68 -13.87
C ASP A 95 -5.56 -5.63 -13.97
N GLU A 96 -5.35 -4.85 -12.90
CA GLU A 96 -4.34 -3.79 -12.80
C GLU A 96 -3.21 -4.20 -11.84
N GLY A 97 -2.38 -5.15 -12.28
CA GLY A 97 -1.29 -5.70 -11.46
C GLY A 97 -0.10 -4.76 -11.26
N TYR A 98 0.65 -4.99 -10.18
CA TYR A 98 2.02 -4.45 -10.05
C TYR A 98 2.98 -5.35 -10.84
N PHE A 99 3.79 -4.75 -11.71
CA PHE A 99 4.83 -5.47 -12.46
C PHE A 99 6.22 -5.06 -11.97
N LYS A 100 7.09 -6.04 -11.74
CA LYS A 100 8.53 -5.79 -11.55
C LYS A 100 9.19 -5.82 -12.93
N LEU A 101 9.50 -4.65 -13.47
CA LEU A 101 10.30 -4.54 -14.68
C LEU A 101 11.78 -4.59 -14.32
N VAL A 102 12.51 -5.56 -14.90
CA VAL A 102 13.97 -5.64 -14.79
C VAL A 102 14.54 -5.41 -16.19
N TYR A 103 15.40 -4.41 -16.31
CA TYR A 103 16.03 -4.05 -17.57
C TYR A 103 17.55 -4.18 -17.44
N ARG A 104 18.18 -4.85 -18.42
CA ARG A 104 19.63 -4.87 -18.58
C ARG A 104 20.00 -3.85 -19.66
N SER A 105 20.83 -2.87 -19.29
CA SER A 105 21.28 -1.82 -20.21
C SER A 105 21.91 -2.40 -21.48
N THR A 106 21.49 -1.89 -22.63
CA THR A 106 22.18 -2.08 -23.92
C THR A 106 23.43 -1.23 -24.04
N HIS A 107 23.66 -0.32 -23.08
CA HIS A 107 24.86 0.49 -22.90
C HIS A 107 25.60 -0.01 -21.64
N PRO A 108 26.46 -1.04 -21.74
CA PRO A 108 27.05 -1.71 -20.58
C PRO A 108 28.27 -1.00 -19.99
N GLU A 109 28.69 0.12 -20.59
CA GLU A 109 29.85 0.89 -20.17
C GLU A 109 29.69 1.42 -18.75
N LYS A 110 30.75 1.27 -17.95
CA LYS A 110 30.81 1.65 -16.52
C LYS A 110 31.59 2.95 -16.35
N ASP A 111 31.14 3.98 -17.04
CA ASP A 111 31.79 5.29 -17.17
C ASP A 111 31.28 6.34 -16.18
N GLY A 112 30.26 6.02 -15.37
CA GLY A 112 29.67 6.99 -14.45
C GLY A 112 28.74 8.00 -15.08
N SER A 113 28.49 7.94 -16.39
CA SER A 113 27.62 8.91 -17.07
C SER A 113 26.14 8.62 -16.78
N THR A 114 25.32 9.66 -16.83
CA THR A 114 23.88 9.55 -16.63
C THR A 114 23.24 8.86 -17.82
N ARG A 115 22.45 7.82 -17.54
CA ARG A 115 21.65 7.09 -18.53
C ARG A 115 20.17 7.37 -18.30
N THR A 116 19.44 7.46 -19.40
CA THR A 116 17.99 7.68 -19.38
C THR A 116 17.28 6.38 -19.74
N ILE A 117 16.36 5.95 -18.88
CA ILE A 117 15.40 4.89 -19.15
C ILE A 117 14.08 5.57 -19.52
N VAL A 118 13.54 5.20 -20.67
CA VAL A 118 12.21 5.60 -21.11
C VAL A 118 11.33 4.36 -21.11
N LEU A 119 10.21 4.43 -20.40
CA LEU A 119 9.15 3.44 -20.43
C LEU A 119 7.94 4.07 -21.11
N TRP A 120 7.32 3.34 -22.02
CA TRP A 120 6.07 3.77 -22.63
C TRP A 120 5.08 2.62 -22.66
N ASN A 121 3.80 2.95 -22.53
CA ASN A 121 2.69 2.11 -22.94
C ASN A 121 1.79 2.91 -23.89
N ASP A 122 0.66 2.33 -24.32
CA ASP A 122 -0.24 2.94 -25.30
C ASP A 122 -0.82 4.30 -24.86
N LYS A 123 -0.76 4.64 -23.58
CA LYS A 123 -1.40 5.83 -23.00
C LYS A 123 -0.43 6.79 -22.31
N THR A 124 0.75 6.34 -21.90
CA THR A 124 1.64 7.06 -20.98
C THR A 124 3.11 6.84 -21.30
N ARG A 125 3.92 7.83 -20.96
CA ARG A 125 5.38 7.79 -21.03
C ARG A 125 5.96 8.16 -19.67
N ALA A 126 6.84 7.32 -19.15
CA ALA A 126 7.61 7.57 -17.94
C ALA A 126 9.10 7.64 -18.28
N VAL A 127 9.81 8.55 -17.62
CA VAL A 127 11.25 8.76 -17.84
C VAL A 127 11.95 8.73 -16.48
N ALA A 128 13.03 7.96 -16.40
CA ALA A 128 13.89 7.90 -15.23
C ALA A 128 15.35 8.05 -15.66
N ASN A 129 16.18 8.61 -14.78
CA ASN A 129 17.62 8.71 -15.01
C ASN A 129 18.37 7.94 -13.93
N TYR A 130 19.44 7.26 -14.30
CA TYR A 130 20.35 6.60 -13.35
C TYR A 130 21.81 6.82 -13.77
N PRO A 131 22.74 7.01 -12.81
CA PRO A 131 24.16 7.03 -13.14
C PRO A 131 24.63 5.61 -13.46
N ALA A 132 25.35 5.43 -14.57
CA ALA A 132 26.06 4.18 -14.84
C ALA A 132 27.06 3.90 -13.70
N PRO A 133 27.32 2.65 -13.33
CA PRO A 133 28.38 2.32 -12.37
C PRO A 133 29.72 2.90 -12.81
N ARG A 134 30.63 3.25 -11.87
CA ARG A 134 32.03 3.58 -12.20
C ARG A 134 32.92 2.38 -11.91
N GLY A 135 33.62 1.87 -12.93
CA GLY A 135 34.62 0.81 -12.77
C GLY A 135 34.07 -0.54 -12.31
N LEU A 136 34.96 -1.43 -11.88
CA LEU A 136 34.68 -2.85 -11.57
C LEU A 136 34.05 -3.09 -10.18
N LEU A 137 33.38 -2.10 -9.59
CA LEU A 137 32.76 -2.25 -8.26
C LEU A 137 31.26 -2.51 -8.39
N TRP A 138 30.92 -3.77 -8.64
CA TRP A 138 29.62 -4.32 -8.25
C TRP A 138 29.85 -5.11 -6.96
N PRO A 139 29.17 -4.83 -5.83
CA PRO A 139 29.19 -5.80 -4.75
C PRO A 139 28.40 -7.02 -5.24
N LEU A 140 29.04 -8.19 -5.26
CA LEU A 140 28.36 -9.48 -5.35
C LEU A 140 27.42 -9.61 -4.14
N THR A 141 26.25 -8.98 -4.17
CA THR A 141 25.21 -9.25 -3.20
C THR A 141 24.30 -10.32 -3.75
N LYS A 142 24.22 -11.40 -2.95
CA LYS A 142 23.41 -12.60 -3.09
C LYS A 142 21.96 -12.27 -3.48
N GLY A 143 21.35 -13.28 -4.11
CA GLY A 143 20.03 -13.24 -4.74
C GLY A 143 18.93 -12.50 -3.99
N PHE A 144 18.03 -11.95 -4.80
CA PHE A 144 16.62 -11.72 -4.48
C PHE A 144 15.79 -12.04 -5.72
#